data_AF-A0A835YS65-F1
#
_entry.id   AF-A0A835YS65-F1
#
_cell.length_a   1.000
_cell.length_b   1.000
_cell.length_c   1.000
_cell.angle_alpha   90.00
_cell.angle_beta   90.00
_cell.angle_gamma   90.00
#
_symmetry.space_group_name_H-M   'P 1'
#
loop_
_entity.id
_entity.type
_entity.pdbx_description
1 polymer ?
#
loop_
_entity_poly.entity_id
_entity_poly.type
_entity_poly.pdbx_seq_one_letter_code
_entity_poly.pdbx_strand_id
1 'polypeptide(L)'
;RKRQKEQTEAQKRHATLAKLQRAERADRMVHNCKRVDFRIQQAEQQRELLAQQQVAREEEEARRQELIRQIACSVPYRDAIVNARADVLKMTAAAAAHAAQFEHIETARGHHPMFGYDAKTVFTNPAFKLAHALRQAGVGATPAAHDAIMQRITLPKKPF
;
A
#
# COMPACT_ATOMS: atom_id res chain seq x y z
N ARG A 1 -42.67 -64.68 -13.00
CA ARG A 1 -43.22 -64.29 -11.68
C ARG A 1 -42.14 -63.91 -10.64
N LYS A 2 -41.08 -64.71 -10.40
CA LYS A 2 -40.00 -64.37 -9.43
C LYS A 2 -39.24 -63.08 -9.75
N ARG A 3 -38.74 -62.93 -10.99
CA ARG A 3 -38.03 -61.73 -11.45
C ARG A 3 -38.86 -60.44 -11.38
N GLN A 4 -40.16 -60.53 -11.64
CA GLN A 4 -41.08 -59.40 -11.52
C GLN A 4 -41.27 -58.97 -10.05
N LYS A 5 -41.33 -59.93 -9.11
CA LYS A 5 -41.37 -59.62 -7.67
C LYS A 5 -40.08 -58.94 -7.20
N GLU A 6 -38.92 -59.46 -7.59
CA GLU A 6 -37.61 -58.87 -7.28
C GLU A 6 -37.46 -57.45 -7.84
N GLN A 7 -37.92 -57.20 -9.08
CA GLN A 7 -37.94 -55.86 -9.66
C GLN A 7 -38.87 -54.89 -8.92
N THR A 8 -40.06 -55.35 -8.51
CA THR A 8 -40.97 -54.50 -7.72
C THR A 8 -40.45 -54.20 -6.32
N GLU A 9 -39.74 -55.13 -5.69
CA GLU A 9 -39.10 -54.91 -4.39
C GLU A 9 -37.90 -53.97 -4.51
N ALA A 10 -37.09 -54.10 -5.56
CA ALA A 10 -35.99 -53.17 -5.85
C ALA A 10 -36.50 -51.74 -6.11
N GLN A 11 -37.59 -51.59 -6.87
CA GLN A 11 -38.24 -50.29 -7.10
C GLN A 11 -38.78 -49.68 -5.80
N LYS A 12 -39.39 -50.49 -4.92
CA LYS A 12 -39.84 -50.03 -3.60
C LYS A 12 -38.68 -49.56 -2.72
N ARG A 13 -37.55 -50.29 -2.71
CA ARG A 13 -36.33 -49.91 -1.97
C ARG A 13 -35.70 -48.61 -2.51
N HIS A 14 -35.66 -48.44 -3.84
CA HIS A 14 -35.22 -47.18 -4.43
C HIS A 14 -36.16 -46.02 -4.09
N ALA A 15 -37.47 -46.24 -4.10
CA ALA A 15 -38.45 -45.23 -3.73
C ALA A 15 -38.35 -44.82 -2.25
N THR A 16 -38.08 -45.75 -1.34
CA THR A 16 -37.87 -45.44 0.09
C THR A 16 -36.57 -44.69 0.31
N LEU A 17 -35.46 -45.10 -0.33
CA LEU A 17 -34.19 -44.38 -0.27
C LEU A 17 -34.30 -42.96 -0.84
N ALA A 18 -35.01 -42.78 -1.96
CA ALA A 18 -35.26 -41.46 -2.53
C ALA A 18 -36.10 -40.56 -1.61
N LYS A 19 -37.05 -41.12 -0.86
CA LYS A 19 -37.82 -40.38 0.16
C LYS A 19 -36.94 -39.94 1.33
N LEU A 20 -36.08 -40.83 1.84
CA LEU A 20 -35.13 -40.51 2.92
C LEU A 20 -34.15 -39.40 2.48
N GLN A 21 -33.58 -39.53 1.28
CA GLN A 21 -32.68 -38.50 0.74
C GLN A 21 -33.36 -37.14 0.54
N ARG A 22 -34.66 -37.12 0.17
CA ARG A 22 -35.44 -35.87 0.08
C ARG A 22 -35.66 -35.24 1.44
N ALA A 23 -35.97 -36.03 2.47
CA ALA A 23 -36.11 -35.55 3.83
C ALA A 23 -34.79 -34.96 4.36
N GLU A 24 -33.67 -35.67 4.19
CA GLU A 24 -32.34 -35.17 4.58
C GLU A 24 -31.93 -33.88 3.83
N ARG A 25 -32.38 -33.72 2.58
CA ARG A 25 -32.14 -32.46 1.83
C ARG A 25 -32.99 -31.33 2.40
N ALA A 26 -34.25 -31.57 2.72
CA ALA A 26 -35.13 -30.58 3.34
C ALA A 26 -34.56 -30.09 4.68
N ASP A 27 -34.10 -31.01 5.53
CA ASP A 27 -33.49 -30.66 6.82
C ASP A 27 -32.22 -29.82 6.64
N ARG A 28 -31.35 -30.18 5.69
CA ARG A 28 -30.15 -29.39 5.37
C ARG A 28 -30.48 -28.01 4.82
N MET A 29 -31.55 -27.87 4.03
CA MET A 29 -31.99 -26.57 3.53
C MET A 29 -32.41 -25.64 4.65
N VAL A 30 -33.19 -26.11 5.63
CA VAL A 30 -33.62 -25.31 6.79
C VAL A 30 -32.40 -24.79 7.58
N HIS A 31 -31.41 -25.65 7.82
CA HIS A 31 -30.18 -25.24 8.51
C HIS A 31 -29.35 -24.25 7.69
N ASN A 32 -29.27 -24.44 6.38
CA ASN A 32 -28.55 -23.53 5.50
C ASN A 32 -29.24 -22.16 5.39
N CYS A 33 -30.57 -22.08 5.33
CA CYS A 33 -31.31 -20.82 5.37
C CYS A 33 -30.93 -20.01 6.62
N LYS A 34 -31.01 -20.63 7.81
CA LYS A 34 -30.62 -19.96 9.07
C LYS A 34 -29.17 -19.45 9.07
N ARG A 35 -28.25 -20.22 8.48
CA ARG A 35 -26.83 -19.81 8.37
C ARG A 35 -26.64 -18.65 7.39
N VAL A 36 -27.40 -18.63 6.30
CA VAL A 36 -27.38 -17.54 5.32
C VAL A 36 -27.95 -16.28 5.94
N ASP A 37 -29.10 -16.37 6.61
CA ASP A 37 -29.74 -15.25 7.30
C ASP A 37 -28.82 -14.62 8.35
N PHE A 38 -28.14 -15.45 9.16
CA PHE A 38 -27.16 -14.98 10.12
C PHE A 38 -25.98 -14.23 9.47
N ARG A 39 -25.48 -14.73 8.33
CA ARG A 39 -24.40 -14.08 7.58
C ARG A 39 -24.85 -12.74 6.98
N ILE A 40 -26.08 -12.67 6.50
CA ILE A 40 -26.66 -11.43 5.98
C ILE A 40 -26.76 -10.40 7.11
N GLN A 41 -27.33 -10.79 8.26
CA GLN A 41 -27.45 -9.91 9.42
C GLN A 41 -26.08 -9.42 9.93
N GLN A 42 -25.06 -10.28 10.01
CA GLN A 42 -23.72 -9.84 10.36
C GLN A 42 -23.13 -8.86 9.34
N ALA A 43 -23.33 -9.10 8.05
CA ALA A 43 -22.85 -8.21 7.01
C ALA A 43 -23.55 -6.85 7.06
N GLU A 44 -24.85 -6.81 7.37
CA GLU A 44 -25.63 -5.59 7.56
C GLU A 44 -25.13 -4.81 8.78
N GLN A 45 -24.97 -5.45 9.93
CA GLN A 45 -24.42 -4.82 11.14
C GLN A 45 -23.02 -4.24 10.91
N GLN A 46 -22.15 -4.96 10.19
CA GLN A 46 -20.83 -4.45 9.85
C GLN A 46 -20.90 -3.24 8.93
N ARG A 47 -21.81 -3.22 7.95
CA ARG A 47 -22.01 -2.07 7.06
C ARG A 47 -22.52 -0.86 7.83
N GLU A 48 -23.47 -1.03 8.73
CA GLU A 48 -24.00 0.04 9.57
C GLU A 48 -22.90 0.63 10.47
N LEU A 49 -22.09 -0.23 11.10
CA LEU A 49 -20.97 0.20 11.93
C LEU A 49 -19.94 1.00 11.13
N LEU A 50 -19.60 0.54 9.92
CA LEU A 50 -18.67 1.25 9.04
C LEU A 50 -19.24 2.61 8.58
N ALA A 51 -20.54 2.66 8.26
CA ALA A 51 -21.20 3.90 7.88
C ALA A 51 -21.19 4.92 9.03
N GLN A 52 -21.49 4.49 10.26
CA GLN A 52 -21.41 5.35 11.45
C GLN A 52 -19.99 5.86 11.70
N GLN A 53 -18.98 5.02 11.53
CA GLN A 53 -17.57 5.43 11.65
C GLN A 53 -17.16 6.45 10.58
N GLN A 54 -17.66 6.31 9.35
CA GLN A 54 -17.39 7.27 8.28
C GLN A 54 -18.00 8.64 8.61
N VAL A 55 -19.27 8.68 9.01
CA VAL A 55 -19.93 9.93 9.42
C VAL A 55 -19.19 10.60 10.58
N ALA A 56 -18.80 9.83 11.61
CA ALA A 56 -18.04 10.37 12.74
C ALA A 56 -16.69 10.96 12.31
N ARG A 57 -15.97 10.30 11.39
CA ARG A 57 -14.70 10.80 10.84
C ARG A 57 -14.90 12.07 10.03
N GLU A 58 -15.93 12.12 9.20
CA GLU A 58 -16.26 13.31 8.40
C GLU A 58 -16.59 14.51 9.29
N GLU A 59 -17.31 14.30 10.40
CA GLU A 59 -17.58 15.34 11.40
C GLU A 59 -16.29 15.83 12.09
N GLU A 60 -15.40 14.92 12.48
CA GLU A 60 -14.11 15.27 13.08
C GLU A 60 -13.22 16.06 12.10
N GLU A 61 -13.16 15.62 10.84
CA GLU A 61 -12.43 16.31 9.80
C GLU A 61 -13.01 17.70 9.51
N ALA A 62 -14.34 17.84 9.46
CA ALA A 62 -15.00 19.13 9.30
C ALA A 62 -14.64 20.09 10.44
N ARG A 63 -14.73 19.64 11.70
CA ARG A 63 -14.33 20.44 12.87
C ARG A 63 -12.85 20.84 12.81
N ARG A 64 -11.97 19.91 12.43
CA ARG A 64 -10.54 20.20 12.27
C ARG A 64 -10.29 21.24 11.18
N GLN A 65 -10.98 21.15 10.05
CA GLN A 65 -10.87 22.13 8.97
C GLN A 65 -11.38 23.51 9.40
N GLU A 66 -12.47 23.58 10.16
CA GLU A 66 -12.98 24.84 10.71
C GLU A 66 -11.97 25.50 11.64
N LEU A 67 -11.35 24.75 12.56
CA LEU A 67 -10.28 25.25 13.43
C LEU A 67 -9.09 25.77 12.62
N ILE A 68 -8.65 25.04 11.60
CA ILE A 68 -7.57 25.48 10.72
C ILE A 68 -7.96 26.78 9.99
N ARG A 69 -9.21 26.91 9.53
CA ARG A 69 -9.70 28.14 8.91
C ARG A 69 -9.71 29.32 9.89
N GLN A 70 -10.13 29.11 11.14
CA GLN A 70 -10.10 30.15 12.17
C GLN A 70 -8.67 30.61 12.46
N ILE A 71 -7.74 29.67 12.61
CA ILE A 71 -6.31 29.97 12.79
C ILE A 71 -5.78 30.72 11.57
N ALA A 72 -6.11 30.27 10.35
CA ALA A 72 -5.72 30.97 9.13
C ALA A 72 -6.24 32.41 9.08
N CYS A 73 -7.49 32.67 9.50
CA CYS A 73 -8.06 34.03 9.59
C CYS A 73 -7.36 34.91 10.63
N SER A 74 -6.80 34.34 11.70
CA SER A 74 -6.10 35.10 12.75
C SER A 74 -4.73 35.63 12.32
N VAL A 75 -4.18 35.11 11.22
CA VAL A 75 -2.81 35.39 10.80
C VAL A 75 -2.79 36.52 9.77
N PRO A 76 -1.98 37.58 9.98
CA PRO A 76 -2.02 38.80 9.17
C PRO A 76 -1.54 38.61 7.71
N TYR A 77 -0.80 37.54 7.42
CA TYR A 77 -0.27 37.25 6.08
C TYR A 77 -1.10 36.19 5.32
N ARG A 78 -2.28 35.81 5.82
CA ARG A 78 -3.16 34.83 5.16
C ARG A 78 -3.44 35.17 3.71
N ASP A 79 -3.82 36.41 3.44
CA ASP A 79 -4.18 36.86 2.09
C ASP A 79 -2.98 36.87 1.15
N ALA A 80 -1.78 37.12 1.67
CA ALA A 80 -0.54 37.03 0.90
C ALA A 80 -0.22 35.58 0.52
N ILE A 81 -0.47 34.61 1.40
CA ILE A 81 -0.28 33.18 1.11
C ILE A 81 -1.34 32.68 0.13
N VAL A 82 -2.62 33.02 0.33
CA VAL A 82 -3.72 32.57 -0.55
C VAL A 82 -3.54 33.11 -1.97
N ASN A 83 -3.07 34.34 -2.11
CA ASN A 83 -2.82 34.96 -3.40
C ASN A 83 -1.38 34.75 -3.91
N ALA A 84 -0.55 33.99 -3.20
CA ALA A 84 0.80 33.67 -3.64
C ALA A 84 0.71 32.84 -4.92
N ARG A 85 1.02 33.47 -6.05
CA ARG A 85 1.22 32.75 -7.31
C ARG A 85 2.67 32.30 -7.38
N ALA A 86 2.87 31.02 -7.69
CA ALA A 86 4.19 30.50 -7.97
C ALA A 86 4.75 31.24 -9.20
N ASP A 87 5.75 32.07 -8.98
CA ASP A 87 6.52 32.68 -10.05
C ASP A 87 7.44 31.61 -10.64
N VAL A 88 6.96 30.95 -11.69
CA VAL A 88 7.64 29.84 -12.37
C VAL A 88 9.03 30.23 -12.85
N LEU A 89 9.26 31.52 -13.13
CA LEU A 89 10.55 32.05 -13.57
C LEU A 89 11.59 32.11 -12.45
N LYS A 90 11.17 32.13 -11.17
CA LYS A 90 12.07 32.12 -10.01
C LYS A 90 12.37 30.72 -9.47
N MET A 91 11.58 29.71 -9.85
CA MET A 91 11.84 28.32 -9.42
C MET A 91 13.13 27.74 -10.03
N THR A 92 13.51 28.17 -11.24
CA THR A 92 14.75 27.73 -11.90
C THR A 92 16.00 28.25 -11.19
N ALA A 93 15.93 29.43 -10.56
CA ALA A 93 17.04 30.01 -9.79
C ALA A 93 17.37 29.18 -8.52
N ALA A 94 16.36 28.62 -7.86
CA ALA A 94 16.57 27.74 -6.70
C ALA A 94 17.22 26.40 -7.11
N ALA A 95 16.87 25.85 -8.28
CA ALA A 95 17.51 24.66 -8.81
C ALA A 95 18.99 24.88 -9.17
N ALA A 96 19.33 26.06 -9.72
CA ALA A 96 20.71 26.45 -9.99
C ALA A 96 21.52 26.70 -8.71
N ALA A 97 20.94 27.37 -7.71
CA ALA A 97 21.58 27.59 -6.41
C ALA A 97 21.79 26.28 -5.63
N HIS A 98 20.82 25.36 -5.69
CA HIS A 98 20.95 24.01 -5.14
C HIS A 98 22.07 23.25 -5.86
N ALA A 99 22.11 23.24 -7.20
CA ALA A 99 23.19 22.62 -7.96
C ALA A 99 24.59 23.18 -7.60
N ALA A 100 24.70 24.49 -7.40
CA ALA A 100 25.95 25.15 -6.99
C ALA A 100 26.43 24.74 -5.58
N GLN A 101 25.55 24.29 -4.68
CA GLN A 101 25.94 23.73 -3.39
C GLN A 101 26.59 22.34 -3.51
N PHE A 102 26.37 21.63 -4.62
CA PHE A 102 26.97 20.32 -4.91
C PHE A 102 28.14 20.40 -5.89
N GLU A 103 28.43 21.58 -6.45
CA GLU A 103 29.68 21.80 -7.17
C GLU A 103 30.85 21.79 -6.17
N HIS A 104 31.93 21.10 -6.55
CA HIS A 104 33.12 20.93 -5.72
C HIS A 104 33.75 22.29 -5.41
N ILE A 105 33.42 22.87 -4.25
CA ILE A 105 34.17 23.99 -3.71
C ILE A 105 35.45 23.40 -3.10
N GLU A 106 36.55 23.44 -3.84
CA GLU A 106 37.90 23.03 -3.35
C GLU A 106 38.41 23.92 -2.20
N THR A 107 37.65 24.92 -1.78
CA THR A 107 38.05 25.94 -0.83
C THR A 107 37.33 25.82 0.50
N ALA A 108 37.78 24.88 1.36
CA ALA A 108 37.70 25.09 2.79
C ALA A 108 38.84 24.35 3.51
N ARG A 109 39.76 25.13 4.09
CA ARG A 109 40.84 24.68 4.97
C ARG A 109 40.31 23.68 6.00
N GLY A 110 40.67 22.40 5.85
CA GLY A 110 40.59 21.40 6.92
C GLY A 110 39.23 20.74 7.18
N HIS A 111 38.19 21.00 6.38
CA HIS A 111 36.94 20.24 6.47
C HIS A 111 36.88 19.22 5.32
N HIS A 112 36.63 17.95 5.63
CA HIS A 112 36.41 16.92 4.62
C HIS A 112 35.30 17.37 3.66
N PRO A 113 35.45 17.18 2.34
CA PRO A 113 34.42 17.54 1.39
C PRO A 113 33.13 16.81 1.78
N MET A 114 32.07 17.58 2.08
CA MET A 114 30.74 17.03 2.27
C MET A 114 30.26 16.54 0.90
N PHE A 115 30.39 15.23 0.65
CA PHE A 115 29.86 14.58 -0.54
C PHE A 115 28.33 14.58 -0.46
N GLY A 116 27.70 15.72 -0.76
CA GLY A 116 26.30 15.76 -1.07
C GLY A 116 26.09 15.02 -2.39
N TYR A 117 25.37 13.90 -2.37
CA TYR A 117 24.98 13.24 -3.60
C TYR A 117 23.74 13.93 -4.16
N ASP A 118 23.87 14.62 -5.31
CA ASP A 118 22.71 15.10 -6.06
C ASP A 118 21.85 13.90 -6.49
N ALA A 119 20.52 14.06 -6.54
CA ALA A 119 19.58 13.00 -6.92
C ALA A 119 19.98 12.36 -8.27
N LYS A 120 20.45 13.14 -9.23
CA LYS A 120 20.96 12.64 -10.50
C LYS A 120 22.17 11.71 -10.34
N THR A 121 23.08 12.03 -9.41
CA THR A 121 24.28 11.21 -9.15
C THR A 121 23.94 9.92 -8.41
N VAL A 122 22.99 9.95 -7.48
CA VAL A 122 22.46 8.76 -6.80
C VAL A 122 21.83 7.79 -7.81
N PHE A 123 21.01 8.30 -8.75
CA PHE A 123 20.33 7.46 -9.73
C PHE A 123 21.21 6.98 -10.89
N THR A 124 22.35 7.63 -11.15
CA THR A 124 23.28 7.22 -12.21
C THR A 124 24.37 6.28 -11.69
N ASN A 125 24.75 6.39 -10.43
CA ASN A 125 25.86 5.62 -9.87
C ASN A 125 25.51 4.11 -9.76
N PRO A 126 26.33 3.22 -10.35
CA PRO A 126 26.07 1.79 -10.38
C PRO A 126 26.10 1.13 -8.99
N ALA A 127 26.82 1.69 -8.02
CA ALA A 127 26.87 1.17 -6.65
C ALA A 127 25.51 1.30 -5.95
N PHE A 128 24.81 2.43 -6.12
CA PHE A 128 23.48 2.62 -5.55
C PHE A 128 22.43 1.72 -6.21
N LYS A 129 22.52 1.51 -7.53
CA LYS A 129 21.65 0.57 -8.26
C LYS A 129 21.84 -0.86 -7.76
N LEU A 130 23.10 -1.28 -7.57
CA LEU A 130 23.43 -2.59 -7.05
C LEU A 130 22.91 -2.77 -5.61
N ALA A 131 23.12 -1.78 -4.75
CA ALA A 131 22.62 -1.79 -3.38
C ALA A 131 21.09 -1.92 -3.33
N HIS A 132 20.38 -1.20 -4.20
CA HIS A 132 18.92 -1.29 -4.30
C HIS A 132 18.45 -2.67 -4.78
N ALA A 133 19.11 -3.24 -5.80
CA ALA A 133 18.79 -4.57 -6.31
C ALA A 133 19.01 -5.66 -5.26
N LEU A 134 20.12 -5.60 -4.51
CA LEU A 134 20.42 -6.54 -3.41
C LEU A 134 19.41 -6.43 -2.27
N ARG A 135 18.91 -5.21 -1.99
CA ARG A 135 17.83 -5.00 -1.02
C ARG A 135 16.50 -5.59 -1.48
N GLN A 136 16.14 -5.42 -2.75
CA GLN A 136 14.93 -6.03 -3.32
C GLN A 136 15.01 -7.56 -3.37
N ALA A 137 16.20 -8.12 -3.58
CA ALA A 137 16.46 -9.56 -3.52
C ALA A 137 16.49 -10.11 -2.07
N GLY A 138 16.33 -9.27 -1.04
CA GLY A 138 16.29 -9.69 0.37
C GLY A 138 17.65 -10.00 1.00
N VAL A 139 18.76 -9.83 0.27
CA VAL A 139 20.12 -10.14 0.74
C VAL A 139 20.93 -8.90 1.15
N GLY A 140 20.32 -7.71 1.10
CA GLY A 140 21.00 -6.44 1.30
C GLY A 140 21.64 -6.23 2.69
N ALA A 141 21.24 -6.99 3.71
CA ALA A 141 21.83 -6.93 5.05
C ALA A 141 22.98 -7.92 5.28
N THR A 142 23.35 -8.70 4.27
CA THR A 142 24.42 -9.71 4.40
C THR A 142 25.81 -9.07 4.24
N PRO A 143 26.85 -9.62 4.90
CA PRO A 143 28.22 -9.13 4.74
C PRO A 143 28.71 -9.26 3.27
N ALA A 144 28.28 -10.31 2.57
CA ALA A 144 28.59 -10.50 1.15
C ALA A 144 28.01 -9.39 0.25
N ALA A 145 26.81 -8.90 0.55
CA ALA A 145 26.21 -7.77 -0.16
C ALA A 145 26.99 -6.47 0.08
N HIS A 146 27.44 -6.24 1.32
CA HIS A 146 28.29 -5.10 1.67
C HIS A 146 29.62 -5.14 0.91
N ASP A 147 30.30 -6.28 0.89
CA ASP A 147 31.58 -6.44 0.21
C ASP A 147 31.46 -6.26 -1.31
N ALA A 148 30.39 -6.79 -1.91
CA ALA A 148 30.11 -6.60 -3.33
C ALA A 148 29.87 -5.13 -3.72
N ILE A 149 29.22 -4.36 -2.84
CA ILE A 149 29.01 -2.91 -3.03
C ILE A 149 30.36 -2.17 -2.90
N MET A 150 31.17 -2.51 -1.89
CA MET A 150 32.46 -1.86 -1.64
C MET A 150 33.47 -2.12 -2.76
N GLN A 151 33.52 -3.33 -3.32
CA GLN A 151 34.34 -3.67 -4.49
C GLN A 151 33.98 -2.84 -5.74
N ARG A 152 32.71 -2.47 -5.88
CA ARG A 152 32.22 -1.61 -6.97
C ARG A 152 32.52 -0.12 -6.76
N ILE A 153 32.65 0.32 -5.51
CA ILE A 153 32.98 1.71 -5.14
C ILE A 153 34.50 1.97 -5.26
N THR A 154 35.34 0.97 -5.00
CA THR A 154 36.81 1.11 -4.99
C THR A 154 37.48 1.02 -6.37
N LEU A 155 36.72 0.86 -7.45
CA LEU A 155 37.25 0.92 -8.81
C LEU A 155 37.08 2.32 -9.42
N PRO A 156 38.11 3.17 -9.34
CA PRO A 156 38.46 4.05 -10.43
C PRO A 156 39.81 3.61 -10.99
N LYS A 157 39.81 3.05 -12.21
CA LYS A 157 40.92 3.17 -13.15
C LYS A 157 40.44 2.67 -14.51
N LYS A 158 40.02 3.60 -15.36
CA LYS A 158 40.35 3.46 -16.78
C LYS A 158 41.88 3.48 -16.85
N PRO A 159 42.56 2.44 -17.35
CA PRO A 159 43.80 2.69 -18.06
C PRO A 159 43.42 3.41 -19.38
N PHE A 160 44.31 4.28 -19.82
CA PHE A 160 44.26 5.10 -21.04
C PHE A 160 43.50 4.46 -22.22
#